data_AF-A0A3D1JRB5-F1
#
_entry.id   AF-A0A3D1JRB5-F1
#
_cell.length_a   1.000
_cell.length_b   1.000
_cell.length_c   1.000
_cell.angle_alpha   90.00
_cell.angle_beta   90.00
_cell.angle_gamma   90.00
#
_symmetry.space_group_name_H-M   'P 1'
#
loop_
_entity.id
_entity.type
_entity.pdbx_description
1 polymer ?
#
loop_
_entity_poly.entity_id
_entity_poly.type
_entity_poly.pdbx_seq_one_letter_code
_entity_poly.pdbx_strand_id
1 'polypeptide(L)'
;ALGYILGPNRPDAAKNSPYECGFEAFEDARMKFDVRYYLVAILFILFDLEIAFLFPWAVSLQEVGVTGFVAVVIFLAVLVVGFAYEWKKGALDWE
;
A
#
# COMPACT_ATOMS: atom_id res chain seq x y z
N ALA A 1 1.75 -17.69 -21.76
CA ALA A 1 1.63 -18.94 -22.54
C ALA A 1 2.50 -18.91 -23.80
N LEU A 2 2.25 -17.99 -24.75
CA LEU A 2 2.95 -17.96 -26.04
C LEU A 2 4.49 -17.84 -25.92
N GLY A 3 5.00 -17.00 -25.02
CA GLY A 3 6.43 -16.84 -24.78
C GLY A 3 7.13 -18.08 -24.20
N TYR A 4 6.39 -18.93 -23.46
CA TYR A 4 6.91 -20.20 -22.97
C TYR A 4 6.99 -21.26 -24.08
N ILE A 5 6.07 -21.21 -25.05
CA ILE A 5 5.97 -22.17 -26.16
C ILE A 5 6.93 -21.84 -27.29
N LEU A 6 7.06 -20.56 -27.65
CA LEU A 6 7.88 -20.11 -28.78
C LEU A 6 9.31 -19.71 -28.36
N GLY A 7 9.55 -19.52 -27.06
CA GLY A 7 10.85 -19.11 -26.52
C GLY A 7 11.83 -20.28 -26.43
N PRO A 8 13.15 -20.05 -26.67
CA PRO A 8 14.17 -21.06 -26.43
C PRO A 8 14.21 -21.46 -24.95
N ASN A 9 13.83 -22.70 -24.65
CA ASN A 9 13.86 -23.25 -23.29
C ASN A 9 15.15 -24.05 -23.07
N ARG A 10 16.16 -23.42 -22.46
CA ARG A 10 17.47 -24.02 -22.14
C ARG A 10 17.85 -23.69 -20.70
N PRO A 11 17.20 -24.33 -19.70
CA PRO A 11 17.48 -24.09 -18.30
C PRO A 11 18.84 -24.68 -17.96
N ASP A 12 19.57 -23.98 -17.10
CA ASP A 12 20.86 -24.43 -16.56
C ASP A 12 20.95 -23.98 -15.10
N ALA A 13 21.79 -24.66 -14.30
CA ALA A 13 21.95 -24.35 -12.88
C ALA A 13 22.32 -22.87 -12.66
N ALA A 14 23.23 -22.32 -13.47
CA ALA A 14 23.67 -20.92 -13.36
C ALA A 14 22.62 -19.91 -13.86
N LYS A 15 21.70 -20.32 -14.75
CA LYS A 15 20.60 -19.44 -15.21
C LYS A 15 19.47 -19.35 -14.21
N ASN A 16 19.30 -20.39 -13.39
CA ASN A 16 18.27 -20.49 -12.38
C ASN A 16 18.74 -20.03 -11.00
N SER A 17 20.04 -19.73 -10.84
CA SER A 17 20.58 -19.18 -9.60
C SER A 17 20.27 -17.67 -9.48
N PRO A 18 20.04 -17.16 -8.26
CA PRO A 18 19.97 -15.72 -8.00
C PRO A 18 21.22 -15.00 -8.52
N TYR A 19 21.03 -13.77 -9.01
CA TYR A 19 22.15 -12.94 -9.46
C TYR A 19 22.86 -12.32 -8.26
N GLU A 20 24.11 -12.69 -8.04
CA GLU A 20 24.97 -12.14 -6.98
C GLU A 20 26.38 -11.83 -7.54
N CYS A 21 26.43 -11.19 -8.72
CA CYS A 21 27.69 -10.82 -9.39
C CYS A 21 28.71 -11.98 -9.56
N GLY A 22 28.24 -13.22 -9.67
CA GLY A 22 29.07 -14.42 -9.87
C GLY A 22 29.45 -15.16 -8.58
N PHE A 23 28.92 -14.74 -7.43
CA PHE A 23 29.10 -15.42 -6.15
C PHE A 23 27.87 -16.25 -5.76
N GLU A 24 28.04 -17.15 -4.79
CA GLU A 24 26.91 -17.82 -4.15
C GLU A 24 26.25 -16.87 -3.12
N ALA A 25 24.93 -16.96 -2.94
CA ALA A 25 24.23 -16.15 -1.96
C ALA A 25 24.76 -16.44 -0.55
N PHE A 26 25.39 -15.44 0.07
CA PHE A 26 26.12 -15.62 1.33
C PHE A 26 25.27 -15.44 2.59
N GLU A 27 24.08 -14.80 2.48
CA GLU A 27 23.27 -14.40 3.65
C GLU A 27 21.80 -14.83 3.55
N ASP A 28 21.13 -14.82 4.70
CA ASP A 28 19.68 -15.03 4.80
C ASP A 28 18.94 -13.87 4.10
N ALA A 29 18.00 -14.19 3.22
CA ALA A 29 17.17 -13.21 2.52
C ALA A 29 16.21 -12.44 3.46
N ARG A 30 16.15 -12.81 4.75
CA ARG A 30 15.31 -12.15 5.76
C ARG A 30 16.03 -10.96 6.39
N MET A 31 15.88 -9.81 5.77
CA MET A 31 16.30 -8.53 6.34
C MET A 31 15.14 -7.82 7.04
N LYS A 32 15.46 -7.06 8.09
CA LYS A 32 14.50 -6.14 8.72
C LYS A 32 14.30 -4.96 7.77
N PHE A 33 13.08 -4.81 7.26
CA PHE A 33 12.69 -3.64 6.50
C PHE A 33 12.37 -2.47 7.42
N ASP A 34 12.51 -1.27 6.88
CA ASP A 34 12.17 -0.05 7.60
C ASP A 34 10.67 -0.02 7.96
N VAL A 35 10.34 0.44 9.17
CA VAL A 35 8.96 0.55 9.66
C VAL A 35 8.13 1.51 8.79
N ARG A 36 8.76 2.45 8.09
CA ARG A 36 8.12 3.40 7.16
C ARG A 36 7.23 2.71 6.12
N TYR A 37 7.66 1.57 5.57
CA TYR A 37 6.84 0.82 4.61
C TYR A 37 5.53 0.29 5.22
N TYR A 38 5.59 -0.10 6.50
CA TYR A 38 4.42 -0.59 7.22
C TYR A 38 3.44 0.54 7.56
N LEU A 39 3.94 1.73 7.93
CA LEU A 39 3.10 2.90 8.21
C LEU A 39 2.32 3.33 6.97
N VAL A 40 2.97 3.39 5.81
CA VAL A 40 2.30 3.71 4.53
C VAL A 40 1.23 2.66 4.19
N ALA A 41 1.50 1.38 4.43
CA ALA A 41 0.53 0.31 4.17
C ALA A 41 -0.72 0.42 5.07
N ILE A 42 -0.55 0.70 6.38
CA ILE A 42 -1.69 0.91 7.29
C ILE A 42 -2.49 2.15 6.85
N LEU A 43 -1.81 3.26 6.59
CA LEU A 43 -2.46 4.49 6.18
C LEU A 43 -3.26 4.29 4.88
N PHE A 44 -2.70 3.56 3.91
CA PHE A 44 -3.40 3.19 2.68
C PHE A 44 -4.66 2.36 2.96
N ILE A 45 -4.58 1.34 3.83
CA ILE A 45 -5.74 0.51 4.19
C ILE A 45 -6.83 1.35 4.87
N LEU A 46 -6.46 2.26 5.77
CA LEU A 46 -7.41 3.14 6.43
C LEU A 46 -8.10 4.08 5.43
N PHE A 47 -7.34 4.73 4.55
CA PHE A 47 -7.89 5.60 3.51
C PHE A 47 -8.81 4.85 2.53
N ASP A 48 -8.41 3.64 2.10
CA ASP A 48 -9.21 2.82 1.19
C ASP A 48 -10.55 2.41 1.82
N LEU A 49 -10.51 1.99 3.09
CA LEU A 49 -11.69 1.67 3.86
C LEU A 49 -12.61 2.88 4.01
N GLU A 50 -12.08 4.08 4.25
CA GLU A 50 -12.90 5.29 4.30
C GLU A 50 -13.58 5.60 2.97
N ILE A 51 -12.87 5.48 1.85
CA ILE A 51 -13.44 5.66 0.52
C ILE A 51 -14.59 4.67 0.29
N ALA A 52 -14.43 3.42 0.73
CA ALA A 52 -15.49 2.42 0.66
C ALA A 52 -16.76 2.85 1.42
N PHE A 53 -16.64 3.59 2.53
CA PHE A 53 -17.79 4.17 3.25
C PHE A 53 -18.33 5.45 2.61
N LEU A 54 -17.48 6.24 1.97
CA LEU A 54 -17.91 7.45 1.26
C LEU A 54 -18.75 7.13 0.02
N PHE A 55 -18.51 6.01 -0.66
CA PHE A 55 -19.26 5.64 -1.86
C PHE A 55 -20.77 5.51 -1.63
N PRO A 56 -21.28 4.69 -0.68
CA PRO A 56 -22.71 4.60 -0.40
C PRO A 56 -23.33 5.93 0.02
N TRP A 57 -22.61 6.74 0.80
CA TRP A 57 -23.06 8.07 1.18
C TRP A 57 -23.16 9.02 -0.02
N ALA A 58 -22.17 9.01 -0.91
CA ALA A 58 -22.16 9.83 -2.11
C ALA A 58 -23.32 9.48 -3.05
N VAL A 59 -23.67 8.20 -3.16
CA VAL A 59 -24.80 7.73 -3.96
C VAL A 59 -26.15 8.11 -3.33
N SER A 60 -26.26 8.10 -2.01
CA SER A 60 -27.52 8.39 -1.29
C SER A 60 -27.63 9.82 -0.75
N LEU A 61 -26.75 10.74 -1.18
CA LEU A 61 -26.58 12.08 -0.59
C LEU A 61 -27.89 12.90 -0.50
N GLN A 62 -28.80 12.73 -1.47
CA GLN A 62 -30.10 13.42 -1.48
C GLN A 62 -31.06 12.91 -0.39
N GLU A 63 -30.92 11.66 0.06
CA GLU A 63 -31.80 11.04 1.06
C GLU A 63 -31.34 11.29 2.49
N VAL A 64 -30.02 11.37 2.73
CA VAL A 64 -29.45 11.48 4.09
C VAL A 64 -29.52 12.91 4.67
N GLY A 65 -29.66 13.91 3.81
CA GLY A 65 -29.80 15.32 4.20
C GLY A 65 -28.61 15.87 5.00
N VAL A 66 -28.86 16.94 5.76
CA VAL A 66 -27.81 17.68 6.50
C VAL A 66 -27.16 16.82 7.58
N THR A 67 -27.92 15.94 8.24
CA THR A 67 -27.38 15.04 9.28
C THR A 67 -26.34 14.09 8.70
N GLY A 68 -26.61 13.48 7.54
CA GLY A 68 -25.64 12.63 6.84
C GLY A 68 -24.42 13.41 6.37
N PHE A 69 -24.60 14.64 5.90
CA PHE A 69 -23.49 15.52 5.52
C PHE A 69 -22.57 15.81 6.72
N VAL A 70 -23.12 16.20 7.88
CA VAL A 70 -22.33 16.47 9.09
C VAL A 70 -21.61 15.21 9.56
N ALA A 71 -22.26 14.04 9.52
CA ALA A 71 -21.64 12.78 9.90
C ALA A 71 -20.40 12.48 9.04
N VAL A 72 -20.48 12.68 7.71
CA VAL A 72 -19.35 12.46 6.81
C VAL A 72 -18.25 13.52 6.97
N VAL A 73 -18.60 14.78 7.24
CA VAL A 73 -17.59 15.80 7.57
C VAL A 73 -16.82 15.42 8.83
N ILE A 74 -17.49 14.94 9.88
CA ILE A 74 -16.84 14.47 11.10
C ILE A 74 -15.96 13.25 10.80
N PHE A 75 -16.48 12.29 10.02
CA PHE A 75 -15.75 11.10 9.61
C PHE A 75 -14.43 11.46 8.90
N LEU A 76 -14.48 12.32 7.89
CA LEU A 76 -13.30 12.81 7.17
C LEU A 76 -12.34 13.61 8.07
N ALA A 77 -12.86 14.41 9.01
CA ALA A 77 -12.04 15.19 9.91
C ALA A 77 -11.14 14.32 10.80
N VAL A 78 -11.61 13.14 11.22
CA VAL A 78 -10.82 12.21 12.02
C VAL A 78 -9.59 11.73 11.25
N LEU A 79 -9.73 11.36 9.97
CA LEU A 79 -8.59 10.94 9.16
C LEU A 79 -7.63 12.10 8.88
N VAL A 80 -8.15 13.29 8.56
CA VAL A 80 -7.30 14.47 8.33
C VAL A 80 -6.44 14.78 9.56
N VAL A 81 -7.01 14.66 10.77
CA VAL A 81 -6.25 14.82 12.02
C VAL A 81 -5.20 13.73 12.19
N GLY A 82 -5.54 12.46 11.94
CA GLY A 82 -4.60 11.34 11.99
C GLY A 82 -3.44 11.51 11.00
N PHE A 83 -3.74 11.85 9.76
CA PHE A 83 -2.77 12.12 8.71
C PHE A 83 -1.86 13.30 9.06
N ALA A 84 -2.42 14.40 9.55
CA ALA A 84 -1.63 15.56 10.00
C ALA A 84 -0.69 15.21 11.16
N TYR A 85 -1.11 14.33 12.08
CA TYR A 85 -0.27 13.84 13.17
C TYR A 85 0.91 13.01 12.65
N GLU A 86 0.66 12.06 11.74
CA GLU A 86 1.70 11.22 11.14
C GLU A 86 2.70 12.04 10.33
N TRP A 87 2.21 12.98 9.53
CA TRP A 87 3.04 13.92 8.78
C TRP A 87 3.96 14.71 9.72
N LYS A 88 3.41 15.29 10.80
CA LYS A 88 4.20 16.07 11.77
C LYS A 88 5.26 15.22 12.48
N LYS A 89 5.01 13.91 12.62
CA LYS A 89 5.95 12.98 13.26
C LYS A 89 7.08 12.51 12.31
N GLY A 90 7.06 12.94 11.04
CA GLY A 90 8.03 12.50 10.03
C GLY A 90 7.87 11.04 9.64
N ALA A 91 6.70 10.44 9.90
CA ALA A 91 6.42 9.04 9.53
C ALA A 91 6.42 8.82 8.00
N LEU A 92 6.27 9.89 7.24
CA LEU A 92 6.18 9.92 5.79
C LEU A 92 7.43 10.50 5.12
N ASP A 93 8.47 10.85 5.88
CA ASP A 93 9.72 11.39 5.33
C ASP A 93 10.65 10.26 4.84
N TRP A 94 11.17 10.43 3.63
CA TRP A 94 11.96 9.43 2.89
C TRP A 94 13.44 9.78 2.77
N GLU A 95 13.92 10.71 3.61
CA GLU A 95 15.34 11.03 3.75
C GLU A 95 16.08 10.03 4.67
#